data_AF-A0A1G0HTI1-F1
#
_entry.id   AF-A0A1G0HTI1-F1
#
_cell.length_a   1.000
_cell.length_b   1.000
_cell.length_c   1.000
_cell.angle_alpha   90.00
_cell.angle_beta   90.00
_cell.angle_gamma   90.00
#
_symmetry.space_group_name_H-M   'P 1'
#
loop_
_entity.id
_entity.type
_entity.pdbx_description
1 polymer ?
#
loop_
_entity_poly.entity_id
_entity_poly.type
_entity_poly.pdbx_seq_one_letter_code
_entity_poly.pdbx_strand_id
1 'polypeptide(L)'
;MQARDLRAQLLDAVNGLKPYASDKGDATRLYAISKALSQADIPVGDHFKVAVFIFLLFAELQPMVIHSQELKRLFGDCDQALSLKSQHTPPAK
;
A
#
# COMPACT_ATOMS: atom_id res chain seq x y z
N MET A 1 3.66 7.55 -14.93
CA MET A 1 2.58 6.76 -14.32
C MET A 1 1.59 7.72 -13.68
N GLN A 2 0.35 7.76 -14.19
CA GLN A 2 -0.71 8.61 -13.63
C GLN A 2 -1.12 8.07 -12.24
N ALA A 3 -1.47 8.93 -11.28
CA ALA A 3 -1.83 8.54 -9.91
C ALA A 3 -3.12 7.69 -9.82
N ARG A 4 -3.90 7.61 -10.90
CA ARG A 4 -4.76 6.47 -11.23
C ARG A 4 -3.83 5.36 -11.74
N ASP A 5 -3.28 4.51 -10.89
CA ASP A 5 -4.07 3.43 -10.30
C ASP A 5 -3.54 2.93 -8.95
N LEU A 6 -2.67 3.71 -8.28
CA LEU A 6 -1.99 3.23 -7.07
C LEU A 6 -2.99 2.89 -5.94
N ARG A 7 -4.06 3.69 -5.83
CA ARG A 7 -5.15 3.45 -4.89
C ARG A 7 -5.91 2.15 -5.19
N ALA A 8 -6.14 1.84 -6.47
CA ALA A 8 -6.80 0.60 -6.87
C ALA A 8 -5.89 -0.61 -6.62
N GLN A 9 -4.60 -0.50 -6.95
CA GLN A 9 -3.61 -1.54 -6.65
C GLN A 9 -3.51 -1.83 -5.14
N LEU A 10 -3.56 -0.79 -4.29
CA LEU A 10 -3.61 -0.94 -2.83
C LEU A 10 -4.91 -1.61 -2.37
N LEU A 11 -6.05 -1.26 -2.98
CA LEU A 11 -7.34 -1.92 -2.69
C LEU A 11 -7.33 -3.40 -3.08
N ASP A 12 -6.80 -3.73 -4.25
CA ASP A 12 -6.68 -5.10 -4.74
C ASP A 12 -5.75 -5.92 -3.85
N ALA A 13 -4.60 -5.36 -3.47
CA ALA A 13 -3.70 -6.00 -2.52
C ALA A 13 -4.39 -6.30 -1.18
N VAL A 14 -5.10 -5.33 -0.60
CA VAL A 14 -5.86 -5.53 0.65
C VAL A 14 -6.95 -6.58 0.49
N ASN A 15 -7.68 -6.58 -0.61
CA ASN A 15 -8.71 -7.56 -0.89
C ASN A 15 -8.14 -8.97 -1.07
N GLY A 16 -6.97 -9.09 -1.70
CA GLY A 16 -6.23 -10.35 -1.83
C GLY A 16 -5.76 -10.90 -0.49
N LEU A 17 -5.54 -10.03 0.52
CA LEU A 17 -5.12 -10.44 1.87
C LEU A 17 -6.27 -10.89 2.77
N LYS A 18 -7.51 -10.42 2.56
CA LYS A 18 -8.68 -10.73 3.41
C LYS A 18 -8.90 -12.23 3.67
N PRO A 19 -8.76 -13.14 2.67
CA PRO A 19 -8.92 -14.58 2.89
C PRO A 19 -7.88 -15.20 3.82
N TYR A 20 -6.74 -14.54 4.04
CA TYR A 20 -5.64 -15.04 4.86
C TYR A 20 -5.65 -14.50 6.30
N ALA A 21 -6.61 -13.64 6.66
CA ALA A 21 -6.76 -13.16 8.02
C ALA A 21 -7.02 -14.33 8.99
N SER A 22 -6.04 -14.63 9.84
CA SER A 22 -6.12 -15.74 10.80
C SER A 22 -6.98 -15.44 12.01
N ASP A 23 -7.12 -14.15 12.36
CA ASP A 23 -7.91 -13.71 13.50
C ASP A 23 -8.81 -12.49 13.21
N LYS A 24 -9.67 -12.18 14.19
CA LYS A 24 -10.64 -11.09 14.11
C LYS A 24 -9.98 -9.71 14.08
N GLY A 25 -8.80 -9.57 14.69
CA GLY A 25 -8.01 -8.34 14.68
C GLY A 25 -7.49 -8.03 13.28
N ASP A 26 -6.92 -9.03 12.61
CA ASP A 26 -6.42 -8.92 11.24
C ASP A 26 -7.52 -8.55 10.23
N ALA A 27 -8.65 -9.26 10.30
CA ALA A 27 -9.79 -8.99 9.46
C ALA A 27 -10.32 -7.57 9.67
N THR A 28 -10.34 -7.09 10.92
CA THR A 28 -10.73 -5.72 11.27
C THR A 28 -9.77 -4.69 10.69
N ARG A 29 -8.45 -4.92 10.79
CA ARG A 29 -7.42 -4.03 10.22
C ARG A 29 -7.53 -3.96 8.70
N LEU A 30 -7.61 -5.10 8.01
CA LEU A 30 -7.79 -5.15 6.55
C LEU A 30 -9.08 -4.45 6.10
N TYR A 31 -10.18 -4.62 6.83
CA TYR A 31 -11.44 -3.94 6.54
C TYR A 31 -11.32 -2.42 6.73
N ALA A 32 -10.67 -1.97 7.80
CA ALA A 32 -10.43 -0.54 8.05
C ALA A 32 -9.57 0.10 6.95
N ILE A 33 -8.49 -0.58 6.53
CA ILE A 33 -7.63 -0.10 5.44
C ILE A 33 -8.41 -0.06 4.12
N SER A 34 -9.16 -1.13 3.79
CA SER A 34 -10.01 -1.18 2.60
C SER A 34 -11.04 -0.05 2.58
N LYS A 35 -11.68 0.21 3.72
CA LYS A 35 -12.65 1.31 3.88
C LYS A 35 -11.97 2.66 3.69
N ALA A 36 -10.83 2.91 4.35
CA ALA A 36 -10.08 4.16 4.22
C ALA A 36 -9.64 4.39 2.77
N LEU A 37 -9.07 3.38 2.12
CA LEU A 37 -8.72 3.43 0.70
C LEU A 37 -9.94 3.61 -0.20
N SER A 38 -11.15 3.17 0.15
CA SER A 38 -12.35 3.37 -0.69
C SER A 38 -13.08 4.70 -0.46
N GLN A 39 -12.94 5.33 0.72
CA GLN A 39 -13.77 6.47 1.13
C GLN A 39 -12.98 7.75 1.42
N ALA A 40 -11.71 7.64 1.82
CA ALA A 40 -10.91 8.81 2.17
C ALA A 40 -10.23 9.43 0.94
N ASP A 41 -10.10 10.76 0.98
CA ASP A 41 -9.17 11.49 0.10
C ASP A 41 -7.77 11.39 0.71
N ILE A 42 -7.00 10.40 0.27
CA ILE A 42 -5.67 10.11 0.79
C ILE A 42 -4.66 10.88 -0.06
N PRO A 43 -3.86 11.78 0.53
CA PRO A 43 -2.79 12.46 -0.19
C PRO A 43 -1.83 11.42 -0.79
N VAL A 44 -1.39 11.64 -2.01
CA VAL A 44 -0.50 10.69 -2.70
C VAL A 44 0.80 10.40 -1.91
N GLY A 45 1.27 11.36 -1.09
CA GLY A 45 2.42 11.17 -0.21
C GLY A 45 2.19 10.17 0.93
N ASP A 46 0.94 9.91 1.30
CA ASP A 46 0.57 8.95 2.34
C ASP A 46 0.29 7.55 1.77
N HIS A 47 0.13 7.39 0.46
CA HIS A 47 -0.04 6.08 -0.17
C HIS A 47 1.14 5.13 0.10
N PHE A 48 2.38 5.65 0.16
CA PHE A 48 3.53 4.85 0.54
C PHE A 48 3.43 4.31 1.97
N LYS A 49 2.99 5.15 2.91
CA LYS A 49 2.77 4.70 4.30
C LYS A 49 1.71 3.61 4.35
N VAL A 50 0.62 3.77 3.59
CA VAL A 50 -0.43 2.75 3.49
C VAL A 50 0.12 1.46 2.88
N ALA A 51 0.94 1.55 1.82
CA ALA A 51 1.63 0.39 1.25
C ALA A 51 2.52 -0.33 2.29
N VAL A 52 3.33 0.42 3.05
CA VAL A 52 4.17 -0.11 4.16
C VAL A 52 3.31 -0.85 5.17
N PHE A 53 2.20 -0.26 5.61
CA PHE A 53 1.29 -0.91 6.54
C PHE A 53 0.69 -2.21 5.99
N ILE A 54 0.24 -2.23 4.73
CA ILE A 54 -0.31 -3.43 4.09
C ILE A 54 0.73 -4.55 4.04
N PHE A 55 2.00 -4.22 3.79
CA PHE A 55 3.09 -5.19 3.77
C PHE A 55 3.46 -5.73 5.13
N LEU A 56 3.54 -4.86 6.15
CA LEU A 56 3.77 -5.30 7.52
C LEU A 56 2.67 -6.26 7.94
N LEU A 57 1.41 -5.93 7.61
CA LEU A 57 0.28 -6.82 7.86
C LEU A 57 0.41 -8.13 7.07
N PHE A 58 0.80 -8.10 5.79
CA PHE A 58 1.06 -9.31 5.02
C PHE A 58 2.16 -10.20 5.63
N ALA A 59 3.26 -9.59 6.08
CA ALA A 59 4.37 -10.30 6.71
C ALA A 59 3.97 -10.91 8.07
N GLU A 60 3.05 -10.27 8.79
CA GLU A 60 2.44 -10.80 10.02
C GLU A 60 1.46 -11.96 9.72
N LEU A 61 0.73 -11.88 8.61
CA LEU A 61 -0.34 -12.80 8.24
C LEU A 61 0.10 -14.16 7.70
N GLN A 62 1.32 -14.31 7.16
CA GLN A 62 1.80 -15.61 6.68
C GLN A 62 3.31 -15.85 6.85
N PRO A 63 3.74 -17.11 7.06
CA PRO A 63 5.13 -17.54 6.86
C PRO A 63 5.50 -17.83 5.38
N MET A 64 4.71 -17.40 4.38
CA MET A 64 4.83 -17.87 3.00
C MET A 64 5.36 -16.83 1.99
N VAL A 65 6.43 -17.23 1.30
CA VAL A 65 7.32 -16.45 0.42
C VAL A 65 6.67 -15.96 -0.90
N ILE A 66 5.46 -16.41 -1.25
CA ILE A 66 4.93 -16.31 -2.62
C ILE A 66 4.31 -14.93 -2.95
N HIS A 67 3.59 -14.28 -2.04
CA HIS A 67 3.04 -12.91 -2.29
C HIS A 67 4.08 -11.79 -2.06
N SER A 68 5.31 -12.14 -1.68
CA SER A 68 6.38 -11.17 -1.46
C SER A 68 6.80 -10.43 -2.74
N GLN A 69 6.61 -11.03 -3.92
CA GLN A 69 7.04 -10.41 -5.18
C GLN A 69 6.12 -9.27 -5.64
N GLU A 70 4.80 -9.43 -5.57
CA GLU A 70 3.87 -8.36 -5.94
C GLU A 70 3.94 -7.19 -4.97
N LEU A 71 4.08 -7.47 -3.67
CA LEU A 71 4.28 -6.42 -2.67
C LEU A 71 5.63 -5.71 -2.86
N LYS A 72 6.73 -6.43 -3.11
CA LYS A 72 8.03 -5.82 -3.43
C LYS A 72 7.94 -4.91 -4.66
N ARG A 73 7.18 -5.32 -5.68
CA ARG A 73 6.95 -4.50 -6.87
C ARG A 73 6.20 -3.20 -6.52
N LEU A 74 5.12 -3.32 -5.76
CA LEU A 74 4.33 -2.18 -5.28
C LEU A 74 5.19 -1.19 -4.47
N PHE A 75 6.11 -1.68 -3.63
CA PHE A 75 7.07 -0.81 -2.93
C PHE A 75 8.02 -0.09 -3.85
N GLY A 76 8.63 -0.80 -4.80
CA GLY A 76 9.54 -0.18 -5.78
C GLY A 76 8.84 0.93 -6.55
N ASP A 77 7.61 0.70 -6.97
CA ASP A 77 6.81 1.69 -7.71
C ASP A 77 6.46 2.90 -6.83
N CYS A 78 6.14 2.70 -5.55
CA CYS A 78 5.88 3.79 -4.62
C CYS A 78 7.14 4.62 -4.29
N ASP A 79 8.28 3.96 -4.08
CA ASP A 79 9.56 4.61 -3.78
C ASP A 79 10.06 5.43 -4.99
N GLN A 80 9.89 4.91 -6.20
CA GLN A 80 10.18 5.63 -7.43
C GLN A 80 9.25 6.85 -7.59
N ALA A 81 7.96 6.72 -7.30
CA ALA A 81 7.00 7.82 -7.34
C ALA A 81 7.33 8.93 -6.32
N LEU A 82 7.88 8.58 -5.15
CA LEU A 82 8.36 9.53 -4.16
C LEU A 82 9.66 10.22 -4.60
N SER A 83 10.61 9.46 -5.13
CA SER A 83 11.90 9.97 -5.62
C SER A 83 11.75 10.97 -6.76
N LEU A 84 10.77 10.76 -7.65
CA LEU A 84 10.46 11.70 -8.72
C LEU A 84 9.87 13.02 -8.20
N LYS A 85 9.15 12.99 -7.07
CA LYS A 85 8.59 14.20 -6.44
C LYS A 85 9.63 15.02 -5.69
N SER A 86 10.59 14.38 -5.02
CA SER A 86 11.67 15.07 -4.30
C SER A 86 12.66 15.77 -5.23
N GLN A 87 12.78 15.33 -6.49
CA GLN A 87 13.59 15.99 -7.52
C GLN A 87 12.96 17.26 -8.12
N HIS A 88 11.73 17.63 -7.73
CA HIS A 88 11.04 18.83 -8.23
C HIS A 88 10.97 19.99 -7.22
N THR A 89 11.78 19.95 -6.17
CA THR A 89 12.04 21.14 -5.36
C THR A 89 13.00 22.05 -6.14
N PRO A 90 12.56 23.22 -6.67
CA PRO A 90 13.49 24.14 -7.30
C PRO A 90 14.51 24.59 -6.26
N PRO A 91 15.79 24.77 -6.60
CA PRO A 91 16.72 25.44 -5.70
C PRO A 91 16.16 26.84 -5.41
N ALA A 92 15.83 27.11 -4.14
CA ALA A 92 15.43 28.43 -3.70
C ALA A 92 16.54 29.43 -4.09
N LYS A 93 16.20 30.39 -4.95
CA LYS A 93 16.99 31.59 -5.22
C LYS A 93 16.38 32.77 -4.50
#